data_AF-A0A9J6ZDI6-F1
#
_entry.id   AF-A0A9J6ZDI6-F1
#
_cell.length_a   1.000
_cell.length_b   1.000
_cell.length_c   1.000
_cell.angle_alpha   90.00
_cell.angle_beta   90.00
_cell.angle_gamma   90.00
#
_symmetry.space_group_name_H-M   'P 1'
#
loop_
_entity.id
_entity.type
_entity.pdbx_description
1 polymer ?
#
loop_
_entity_poly.entity_id
_entity_poly.type
_entity_poly.pdbx_seq_one_letter_code
_entity_poly.pdbx_strand_id
1 'polypeptide(L)'
;MNKVDIFKDIAERTGGDIYLGVVGAVRTGKSTFIKRFMETVVLPNIPVESERIRAVDELPQSAAGKTIMTTEPKFVPNQAVQLRVAEGLEVNVRLVDCVGYAVDGAKGYEDENGPRMITTPWFDEAIPFQEAAEIGTRKVIQEHSTLGVLVTTDGTIAEIPRSSYVDAEERVVEELKEVGKPFVVIINSTRPRSEETQALRQELQEKYDIPVIALSVATMNEEEGLAILREVLYEFPVHEVNVNLPSWVMVLAEQHWLRSNFENSVRDTVKDIKRLRDVDRVVQQFLEYDFISRAGLSGMDMGQGVAEIDLYAPDELYDQILMEVVGVEIRGKDHLLSLMQEFAHAKKEYDRFSEALEMVKTTGYGIAAPSLAEMALDEPELIRQGSRFGVRLKATAPSIHMIRVDVESEFAPIIGTEKQSEELVRYLMQDFENDPIKIWESDIFGRSLHNIVREGIQGKIAMMPDNARYKLQETLGRIINEGSGGLIAIIL
;
A
#
# COMPACT_ATOMS: atom_id res chain seq x y z
N MET A 1 7.23 -26.37 -20.08
CA MET A 1 6.73 -25.24 -20.91
C MET A 1 6.79 -24.00 -20.03
N ASN A 2 7.56 -23.00 -20.43
CA ASN A 2 7.76 -21.78 -19.67
C ASN A 2 6.47 -20.94 -19.76
N LYS A 3 5.78 -20.73 -18.64
CA LYS A 3 4.77 -19.67 -18.55
C LYS A 3 5.48 -18.36 -18.86
N VAL A 4 4.95 -17.57 -19.79
CA VAL A 4 5.46 -16.23 -20.08
C VAL A 4 5.20 -15.39 -18.83
N ASP A 5 6.26 -14.90 -18.22
CA ASP A 5 6.17 -13.99 -17.07
C ASP A 5 5.96 -12.58 -17.63
N ILE A 6 4.69 -12.17 -17.71
CA ILE A 6 4.25 -10.94 -18.37
C ILE A 6 4.89 -9.71 -17.71
N PHE A 7 5.09 -9.76 -16.40
CA PHE A 7 5.72 -8.71 -15.61
C PHE A 7 7.20 -8.58 -15.97
N LYS A 8 7.90 -9.72 -16.06
CA LYS A 8 9.28 -9.75 -16.53
C LYS A 8 9.41 -9.23 -17.96
N ASP A 9 8.50 -9.60 -18.85
CA ASP A 9 8.49 -9.07 -20.22
C ASP A 9 8.27 -7.55 -20.22
N ILE A 10 7.34 -7.03 -19.41
CA ILE A 10 7.09 -5.59 -19.33
C ILE A 10 8.30 -4.85 -18.74
N ALA A 11 8.80 -5.29 -17.59
CA ALA A 11 9.89 -4.63 -16.88
C ALA A 11 11.24 -4.72 -17.61
N GLU A 12 11.64 -5.91 -18.10
CA GLU A 12 12.97 -6.13 -18.67
C GLU A 12 13.04 -5.88 -20.19
N ARG A 13 11.97 -6.16 -20.94
CA ARG A 13 12.01 -6.11 -22.42
C ARG A 13 11.35 -4.87 -22.99
N THR A 14 10.29 -4.37 -22.35
CA THR A 14 9.55 -3.21 -22.85
C THR A 14 9.85 -1.93 -22.08
N GLY A 15 10.56 -2.01 -20.95
CA GLY A 15 10.87 -0.85 -20.11
C GLY A 15 9.63 -0.18 -19.52
N GLY A 16 8.55 -0.94 -19.30
CA GLY A 16 7.25 -0.43 -18.85
C GLY A 16 6.22 -0.19 -19.95
N ASP A 17 6.59 -0.40 -21.23
CA ASP A 17 5.68 -0.19 -22.36
C ASP A 17 4.72 -1.37 -22.60
N ILE A 18 3.45 -1.06 -22.81
CA ILE A 18 2.41 -2.04 -23.13
C ILE A 18 2.34 -2.26 -24.64
N TYR A 19 2.58 -3.50 -25.06
CA TYR A 19 2.48 -3.94 -26.44
C TYR A 19 1.15 -4.65 -26.70
N LEU A 20 0.28 -3.99 -27.46
CA LEU A 20 -1.02 -4.50 -27.87
C LEU A 20 -0.87 -5.32 -29.15
N GLY A 21 -0.90 -6.65 -29.03
CA GLY A 21 -0.88 -7.58 -30.15
C GLY A 21 -2.27 -7.76 -30.76
N VAL A 22 -2.47 -7.30 -31.99
CA VAL A 22 -3.77 -7.45 -32.68
C VAL A 22 -3.75 -8.73 -33.50
N VAL A 23 -4.57 -9.70 -33.12
CA VAL A 23 -4.61 -11.07 -33.66
C VAL A 23 -6.00 -11.43 -34.19
N GLY A 24 -6.07 -12.51 -34.96
CA GLY A 24 -7.32 -13.00 -35.55
C GLY A 24 -7.18 -13.39 -37.02
N ALA A 25 -8.24 -13.95 -37.58
CA ALA A 25 -8.27 -14.41 -38.97
C ALA A 25 -8.01 -13.28 -39.99
N VAL A 26 -7.55 -13.62 -41.18
CA VAL A 26 -7.50 -12.63 -42.27
C VAL A 26 -8.90 -12.10 -42.59
N ARG A 27 -8.98 -10.85 -43.06
CA ARG A 27 -10.26 -10.20 -43.44
C ARG A 27 -11.26 -9.92 -42.32
N THR A 28 -10.90 -10.13 -41.05
CA THR A 28 -11.74 -9.69 -39.91
C THR A 28 -11.68 -8.19 -39.63
N GLY A 29 -10.72 -7.47 -40.23
CA GLY A 29 -10.57 -6.02 -40.07
C GLY A 29 -9.42 -5.57 -39.17
N LYS A 30 -8.45 -6.45 -38.84
CA LYS A 30 -7.26 -6.13 -38.02
C LYS A 30 -6.52 -4.84 -38.42
N SER A 31 -6.11 -4.71 -39.69
CA SER A 31 -5.37 -3.52 -40.14
C SER A 31 -6.23 -2.26 -40.10
N THR A 32 -7.55 -2.38 -40.29
CA THR A 32 -8.51 -1.27 -40.09
C THR A 32 -8.58 -0.88 -38.62
N PHE A 33 -8.57 -1.86 -37.70
CA PHE A 33 -8.55 -1.62 -36.25
C PHE A 33 -7.29 -0.86 -35.84
N ILE A 34 -6.11 -1.34 -36.24
CA ILE A 34 -4.84 -0.68 -35.92
C ILE A 34 -4.85 0.77 -36.43
N LYS A 35 -5.24 0.97 -37.70
CA LYS A 35 -5.32 2.31 -38.29
C LYS A 35 -6.26 3.21 -37.51
N ARG A 36 -7.47 2.75 -37.21
CA ARG A 36 -8.47 3.55 -36.49
C ARG A 36 -8.07 3.84 -35.06
N PHE A 37 -7.58 2.84 -34.34
CA PHE A 37 -7.09 3.01 -32.96
C PHE A 37 -5.93 4.02 -32.90
N MET A 38 -5.01 3.95 -33.87
CA MET A 38 -3.96 4.96 -33.98
C MET A 38 -4.52 6.36 -34.26
N GLU A 39 -5.42 6.50 -35.24
CA GLU A 39 -6.03 7.78 -35.62
C GLU A 39 -6.84 8.43 -34.50
N THR A 40 -7.61 7.65 -33.75
CA THR A 40 -8.58 8.19 -32.78
C THR A 40 -8.07 8.23 -31.36
N VAL A 41 -7.19 7.30 -30.96
CA VAL A 41 -6.73 7.18 -29.56
C VAL A 41 -5.27 7.58 -29.41
N VAL A 42 -4.38 7.15 -30.30
CA VAL A 42 -2.93 7.34 -30.10
C VAL A 42 -2.44 8.71 -30.61
N LEU A 43 -2.71 9.05 -31.87
CA LEU A 43 -2.21 10.27 -32.51
C LEU A 43 -2.65 11.57 -31.81
N PRO A 44 -3.88 11.72 -31.30
CA PRO A 44 -4.29 12.93 -30.60
C PRO A 44 -3.46 13.21 -29.34
N ASN A 45 -2.98 12.14 -28.68
CA ASN A 45 -2.20 12.20 -27.45
C ASN A 45 -0.70 12.43 -27.67
N ILE A 46 -0.21 12.50 -28.92
CA ILE A 46 1.19 12.85 -29.23
C ILE A 46 1.30 14.39 -29.24
N PRO A 47 2.05 15.01 -28.30
CA PRO A 47 2.15 16.47 -28.21
C PRO A 47 3.03 17.08 -29.30
N VAL A 48 4.03 16.33 -29.79
CA VAL A 48 5.01 16.82 -30.77
C VAL A 48 4.53 16.55 -32.20
N GLU A 49 4.31 17.61 -32.97
CA GLU A 49 3.77 17.53 -34.34
C GLU A 49 4.66 16.72 -35.30
N SER A 50 5.99 16.83 -35.18
CA SER A 50 6.92 16.04 -36.02
C SER A 50 6.87 14.55 -35.73
N GLU A 51 6.61 14.14 -34.48
CA GLU A 51 6.45 12.73 -34.11
C GLU A 51 5.08 12.21 -34.54
N ARG A 52 4.05 13.05 -34.45
CA ARG A 52 2.71 12.74 -34.97
C ARG A 52 2.73 12.47 -36.47
N ILE A 53 3.43 13.30 -37.26
CA ILE A 53 3.56 13.09 -38.72
C ILE A 53 4.29 11.77 -39.03
N ARG A 54 5.38 11.47 -38.30
CA ARG A 54 6.10 10.18 -38.45
C ARG A 54 5.21 8.99 -38.11
N ALA A 55 4.45 9.06 -37.03
CA ALA A 55 3.53 8.02 -36.62
C ALA A 55 2.40 7.79 -37.66
N VAL A 56 1.96 8.83 -38.37
CA VAL A 56 1.01 8.72 -39.50
C VAL A 56 1.64 7.97 -40.68
N ASP A 57 2.89 8.29 -41.04
CA ASP A 57 3.61 7.61 -42.13
C ASP A 57 3.92 6.14 -41.81
N GLU A 58 3.94 5.77 -40.53
CA GLU A 58 4.16 4.41 -40.05
C GLU A 58 2.91 3.52 -40.10
N LEU A 59 1.71 4.08 -40.33
CA LEU A 59 0.45 3.33 -40.34
C LEU A 59 0.39 2.28 -41.47
N PRO A 60 -0.23 1.11 -41.22
CA PRO A 60 -0.45 0.11 -42.25
C PRO A 60 -1.41 0.63 -43.34
N GLN A 61 -1.10 0.37 -44.62
CA GLN A 61 -1.99 0.69 -45.72
C GLN A 61 -3.18 -0.29 -45.77
N SER A 62 -4.35 0.16 -45.34
CA SER A 62 -5.59 -0.61 -45.44
C SER A 62 -6.15 -0.55 -46.87
N ALA A 63 -6.10 -1.65 -47.62
CA ALA A 63 -6.71 -1.74 -48.96
C ALA A 63 -8.04 -2.53 -48.94
N ALA A 64 -9.09 -1.96 -49.53
CA ALA A 64 -10.37 -2.64 -49.77
C ALA A 64 -10.26 -3.54 -51.01
N GLY A 65 -9.83 -4.79 -50.84
CA GLY A 65 -9.71 -5.79 -51.92
C GLY A 65 -9.48 -7.20 -51.37
N LYS A 66 -9.58 -8.27 -52.17
CA LYS A 66 -9.47 -9.67 -51.69
C LYS A 66 -8.03 -10.14 -51.43
N THR A 67 -6.99 -9.44 -51.91
CA THR A 67 -5.56 -9.81 -51.83
C THR A 67 -4.85 -9.40 -50.52
N ILE A 68 -4.10 -10.32 -49.90
CA ILE A 68 -3.38 -10.12 -48.62
C ILE A 68 -2.09 -9.32 -48.85
N MET A 69 -1.86 -8.30 -48.00
CA MET A 69 -0.72 -7.37 -48.13
C MET A 69 0.31 -7.49 -46.99
N THR A 70 -0.10 -7.89 -45.77
CA THR A 70 0.79 -7.95 -44.60
C THR A 70 1.60 -9.26 -44.61
N THR A 71 2.92 -9.15 -44.75
CA THR A 71 3.85 -10.29 -44.78
C THR A 71 4.78 -10.34 -43.56
N GLU A 72 4.93 -9.24 -42.81
CA GLU A 72 5.82 -9.15 -41.64
C GLU A 72 5.17 -8.35 -40.49
N PRO A 73 5.44 -8.72 -39.22
CA PRO A 73 4.93 -7.98 -38.07
C PRO A 73 5.60 -6.62 -37.94
N LYS A 74 4.80 -5.55 -37.83
CA LYS A 74 5.26 -4.18 -37.70
C LYS A 74 4.78 -3.57 -36.37
N PHE A 75 5.70 -2.96 -35.65
CA PHE A 75 5.38 -2.18 -34.47
C PHE A 75 5.02 -0.75 -34.85
N VAL A 76 3.86 -0.27 -34.41
CA VAL A 76 3.35 1.07 -34.75
C VAL A 76 2.71 1.70 -33.51
N PRO A 77 3.13 2.89 -33.07
CA PRO A 77 4.25 3.70 -33.58
C PRO A 77 5.63 3.15 -33.15
N ASN A 78 6.72 3.71 -33.68
CA ASN A 78 8.09 3.30 -33.32
C ASN A 78 8.46 3.56 -31.84
N GLN A 79 7.90 4.60 -31.23
CA GLN A 79 8.03 4.92 -29.80
C GLN A 79 6.66 4.75 -29.15
N ALA A 80 6.62 4.21 -27.92
CA ALA A 80 5.37 4.09 -27.20
C ALA A 80 4.83 5.47 -26.81
N VAL A 81 3.49 5.60 -26.80
CA VAL A 81 2.80 6.86 -26.49
C VAL A 81 2.05 6.69 -25.19
N GLN A 82 2.23 7.63 -24.26
CA GLN A 82 1.52 7.63 -22.99
C GLN A 82 0.04 7.99 -23.21
N LEU A 83 -0.84 7.14 -22.68
CA LEU A 83 -2.29 7.29 -22.73
C LEU A 83 -2.85 7.24 -21.31
N ARG A 84 -3.79 8.13 -21.00
CA ARG A 84 -4.58 8.08 -19.77
C ARG A 84 -5.91 7.38 -20.06
N VAL A 85 -6.12 6.20 -19.50
CA VAL A 85 -7.26 5.32 -19.82
C VAL A 85 -8.39 5.45 -18.79
N ALA A 86 -8.03 5.67 -17.54
CA ALA A 86 -8.91 5.95 -16.41
C ALA A 86 -8.15 6.76 -15.34
N GLU A 87 -8.84 7.22 -14.30
CA GLU A 87 -8.16 7.80 -13.12
C GLU A 87 -7.22 6.74 -12.50
N GLY A 88 -5.98 7.12 -12.23
CA GLY A 88 -4.95 6.21 -11.70
C GLY A 88 -4.37 5.21 -12.72
N LEU A 89 -4.84 5.20 -13.97
CA LEU A 89 -4.41 4.25 -15.00
C LEU A 89 -3.77 4.95 -16.21
N GLU A 90 -2.46 5.07 -16.18
CA GLU A 90 -1.63 5.61 -17.25
C GLU A 90 -0.75 4.51 -17.85
N VAL A 91 -0.74 4.39 -19.18
CA VAL A 91 -0.01 3.33 -19.89
C VAL A 91 0.69 3.88 -21.13
N ASN A 92 1.90 3.40 -21.40
CA ASN A 92 2.57 3.63 -22.67
C ASN A 92 2.15 2.55 -23.65
N VAL A 93 1.55 2.89 -24.79
CA VAL A 93 0.99 1.90 -25.72
C VAL A 93 1.75 1.87 -27.04
N ARG A 94 1.98 0.65 -27.53
CA ARG A 94 2.48 0.34 -28.87
C ARG A 94 1.67 -0.82 -29.47
N LEU A 95 1.31 -0.75 -30.75
CA LEU A 95 0.58 -1.83 -31.42
C LEU A 95 1.52 -2.73 -32.22
N VAL A 96 1.18 -4.01 -32.29
CA VAL A 96 1.85 -5.00 -33.15
C VAL A 96 0.84 -5.56 -34.15
N ASP A 97 1.08 -5.33 -35.44
CA ASP A 97 0.27 -5.94 -36.51
C ASP A 97 0.71 -7.39 -36.72
N CYS A 98 -0.19 -8.35 -36.52
CA CYS A 98 0.08 -9.77 -36.77
C CYS A 98 -0.42 -10.17 -38.15
N VAL A 99 0.29 -11.12 -38.78
CA VAL A 99 -0.25 -11.84 -39.93
C VAL A 99 -1.52 -12.58 -39.47
N GLY A 100 -2.57 -12.65 -40.29
CA GLY A 100 -3.81 -13.31 -39.87
C GLY A 100 -3.77 -14.82 -40.10
N TYR A 101 -4.46 -15.58 -39.24
CA TYR A 101 -4.74 -17.00 -39.53
C TYR A 101 -5.54 -17.12 -40.83
N ALA A 102 -5.24 -18.15 -41.62
CA ALA A 102 -5.95 -18.42 -42.86
C ALA A 102 -7.39 -18.87 -42.58
N VAL A 103 -8.30 -18.47 -43.47
CA VAL A 103 -9.72 -18.89 -43.42
C VAL A 103 -10.20 -19.29 -44.81
N ASP A 104 -11.09 -20.28 -44.84
CA ASP A 104 -11.68 -20.80 -46.06
C ASP A 104 -12.50 -19.71 -46.78
N GLY A 105 -12.05 -19.33 -47.98
CA GLY A 105 -12.68 -18.30 -48.83
C GLY A 105 -11.86 -17.02 -49.04
N ALA A 106 -10.74 -16.84 -48.33
CA ALA A 106 -9.81 -15.74 -48.58
C ALA A 106 -8.90 -16.02 -49.81
N LYS A 107 -8.89 -15.14 -50.80
CA LYS A 107 -8.05 -15.28 -52.03
C LYS A 107 -6.67 -14.64 -51.82
N GLY A 108 -5.60 -15.37 -52.15
CA GLY A 108 -4.21 -14.88 -52.07
C GLY A 108 -3.20 -15.82 -51.40
N TYR A 109 -3.63 -17.01 -50.98
CA TYR A 109 -2.81 -18.10 -50.42
C TYR A 109 -2.32 -19.09 -51.48
N GLU A 110 -2.99 -19.15 -52.64
CA GLU A 110 -2.69 -20.03 -53.76
C GLU A 110 -2.51 -19.21 -55.04
N ASP A 111 -1.44 -19.53 -55.77
CA ASP A 111 -1.06 -19.01 -57.08
C ASP A 111 -1.61 -19.98 -58.16
N GLU A 112 -1.53 -19.63 -59.45
CA GLU A 112 -1.88 -20.56 -60.54
C GLU A 112 -1.03 -21.87 -60.55
N ASN A 113 0.05 -21.93 -59.76
CA ASN A 113 0.99 -23.06 -59.66
C ASN A 113 1.05 -23.74 -58.27
N GLY A 114 0.12 -23.44 -57.34
CA GLY A 114 0.10 -24.04 -55.99
C GLY A 114 0.23 -23.01 -54.86
N PRO A 115 0.51 -23.43 -53.60
CA PRO A 115 0.56 -22.53 -52.45
C PRO A 115 1.67 -21.48 -52.59
N ARG A 116 1.34 -20.22 -52.27
CA ARG A 116 2.25 -19.08 -52.34
C ARG A 116 3.41 -19.28 -51.36
N MET A 117 4.64 -19.33 -51.87
CA MET A 117 5.83 -19.48 -51.01
C MET A 117 6.39 -18.11 -50.63
N ILE A 118 6.75 -17.92 -49.36
CA ILE A 118 7.41 -16.71 -48.88
C ILE A 118 8.67 -17.03 -48.09
N THR A 119 9.67 -16.17 -48.23
CA THR A 119 10.86 -16.17 -47.38
C THR A 119 10.53 -15.40 -46.12
N THR A 120 10.83 -15.97 -44.95
CA THR A 120 10.62 -15.32 -43.66
C THR A 120 11.94 -15.18 -42.94
N PRO A 121 12.11 -14.19 -42.02
CA PRO A 121 13.33 -14.07 -41.23
C PRO A 121 13.53 -15.21 -40.21
N TRP A 122 12.58 -16.14 -40.10
CA TRP A 122 12.61 -17.24 -39.12
C TRP A 122 13.04 -18.59 -39.72
N PHE A 123 13.11 -18.69 -41.06
CA PHE A 123 13.48 -19.92 -41.77
C PHE A 123 14.38 -19.61 -42.96
N ASP A 124 15.43 -20.41 -43.13
CA ASP A 124 16.37 -20.27 -44.26
C ASP A 124 15.76 -20.74 -45.60
N GLU A 125 14.71 -21.57 -45.56
CA GLU A 125 13.99 -22.07 -46.72
C GLU A 125 12.64 -21.37 -46.88
N ALA A 126 12.21 -21.16 -48.13
CA ALA A 126 10.88 -20.61 -48.41
C ALA A 126 9.82 -21.60 -47.93
N ILE A 127 8.87 -21.12 -47.12
CA ILE A 127 7.76 -21.91 -46.57
C ILE A 127 6.42 -21.42 -47.14
N PRO A 128 5.36 -22.25 -47.13
CA PRO A 128 4.04 -21.83 -47.55
C PRO A 128 3.56 -20.62 -46.73
N PHE A 129 2.92 -19.65 -47.40
CA PHE A 129 2.43 -18.42 -46.77
C PHE A 129 1.48 -18.69 -45.59
N GLN A 130 0.67 -19.75 -45.68
CA GLN A 130 -0.21 -20.17 -44.59
C GLN A 130 0.58 -20.61 -43.35
N GLU A 131 1.63 -21.40 -43.52
CA GLU A 131 2.48 -21.89 -42.43
C GLU A 131 3.31 -20.75 -41.82
N ALA A 132 3.83 -19.85 -42.66
CA ALA A 132 4.52 -18.64 -42.24
C ALA A 132 3.61 -17.70 -41.41
N ALA A 133 2.36 -17.54 -41.82
CA ALA A 133 1.38 -16.72 -41.11
C ALA A 133 1.05 -17.31 -39.73
N GLU A 134 0.86 -18.62 -39.64
CA GLU A 134 0.60 -19.30 -38.36
C GLU A 134 1.80 -19.19 -37.41
N ILE A 135 3.01 -19.46 -37.90
CA ILE A 135 4.23 -19.39 -37.07
C ILE A 135 4.52 -17.95 -36.64
N GLY A 136 4.35 -16.98 -37.55
CA GLY A 136 4.52 -15.56 -37.25
C GLY A 136 3.53 -15.09 -36.18
N THR A 137 2.26 -15.47 -36.29
CA THR A 137 1.24 -15.07 -35.31
C THR A 137 1.49 -15.69 -33.94
N ARG A 138 1.84 -16.98 -33.90
CA ARG A 138 2.19 -17.67 -32.66
C ARG A 138 3.40 -17.04 -31.98
N LYS A 139 4.44 -16.69 -32.73
CA LYS A 139 5.62 -16.00 -32.18
C LYS A 139 5.28 -14.60 -31.69
N VAL A 140 4.45 -13.83 -32.38
CA VAL A 140 4.04 -12.51 -31.88
C VAL A 140 3.24 -12.64 -30.58
N ILE A 141 2.29 -13.58 -30.55
CA ILE A 141 1.50 -13.91 -29.35
C ILE A 141 2.40 -14.35 -28.20
N GLN A 142 3.45 -15.14 -28.45
CA GLN A 142 4.32 -15.66 -27.39
C GLN A 142 5.39 -14.65 -26.95
N GLU A 143 6.03 -13.97 -27.90
CA GLU A 143 7.30 -13.28 -27.68
C GLU A 143 7.21 -11.76 -27.75
N HIS A 144 6.19 -11.15 -28.37
CA HIS A 144 6.24 -9.72 -28.73
C HIS A 144 5.05 -8.85 -28.30
N SER A 145 3.95 -9.42 -27.82
CA SER A 145 2.85 -8.65 -27.21
C SER A 145 2.77 -8.87 -25.70
N THR A 146 2.39 -7.84 -24.95
CA THR A 146 2.08 -7.96 -23.52
C THR A 146 0.58 -8.19 -23.31
N LEU A 147 -0.26 -7.68 -24.23
CA LEU A 147 -1.71 -7.84 -24.25
C LEU A 147 -2.22 -8.26 -25.63
N GLY A 148 -3.34 -8.97 -25.68
CA GLY A 148 -3.97 -9.43 -26.91
C GLY A 148 -5.28 -8.70 -27.24
N VAL A 149 -5.50 -8.42 -28.52
CA VAL A 149 -6.80 -8.03 -29.05
C VAL A 149 -7.16 -8.96 -30.19
N LEU A 150 -8.13 -9.85 -29.97
CA LEU A 150 -8.63 -10.76 -30.99
C LEU A 150 -9.75 -10.09 -31.78
N VAL A 151 -9.53 -9.84 -33.08
CA VAL A 151 -10.56 -9.30 -33.97
C VAL A 151 -11.21 -10.43 -34.77
N THR A 152 -12.49 -10.66 -34.50
CA THR A 152 -13.38 -11.59 -35.21
C THR A 152 -14.52 -10.82 -35.90
N THR A 153 -15.43 -11.50 -36.59
CA THR A 153 -16.58 -10.88 -37.27
C THR A 153 -17.82 -11.74 -37.17
N ASP A 154 -18.99 -11.11 -37.20
CA ASP A 154 -20.31 -11.77 -37.30
C ASP A 154 -20.67 -12.20 -38.74
N GLY A 155 -19.73 -12.08 -39.68
CA GLY A 155 -19.94 -12.43 -41.10
C GLY A 155 -20.51 -11.28 -41.94
N THR A 156 -20.73 -10.11 -41.34
CA THR A 156 -21.13 -8.90 -42.09
C THR A 156 -19.96 -8.23 -42.81
N ILE A 157 -18.73 -8.68 -42.57
CA ILE A 157 -17.49 -8.12 -43.11
C ILE A 157 -16.91 -9.02 -44.22
N ALA A 158 -16.46 -8.39 -45.31
CA ALA A 158 -15.72 -9.02 -46.41
C ALA A 158 -16.44 -10.14 -47.19
N GLU A 159 -17.78 -10.24 -47.10
CA GLU A 159 -18.61 -11.24 -47.80
C GLU A 159 -18.24 -12.70 -47.47
N ILE A 160 -17.62 -12.96 -46.33
CA ILE A 160 -17.24 -14.30 -45.86
C ILE A 160 -18.19 -14.69 -44.72
N PRO A 161 -18.83 -15.86 -44.75
CA PRO A 161 -19.77 -16.27 -43.70
C PRO A 161 -19.05 -16.48 -42.36
N ARG A 162 -19.76 -16.24 -41.25
CA ARG A 162 -19.24 -16.44 -39.89
C ARG A 162 -18.64 -17.83 -39.68
N SER A 163 -19.24 -18.87 -40.26
CA SER A 163 -18.79 -20.26 -40.13
C SER A 163 -17.33 -20.45 -40.53
N SER A 164 -16.83 -19.69 -41.51
CA SER A 164 -15.42 -19.76 -41.96
C SER A 164 -14.44 -19.19 -40.93
N TYR A 165 -14.90 -18.47 -39.90
CA TYR A 165 -14.06 -17.82 -38.91
C TYR A 165 -14.06 -18.53 -37.55
N VAL A 166 -14.97 -19.47 -37.30
CA VAL A 166 -15.14 -20.11 -35.99
C VAL A 166 -13.91 -20.91 -35.60
N ASP A 167 -13.42 -21.78 -36.47
CA ASP A 167 -12.26 -22.64 -36.19
C ASP A 167 -10.98 -21.81 -35.92
N ALA A 168 -10.77 -20.76 -36.73
CA ALA A 168 -9.63 -19.87 -36.56
C ALA A 168 -9.73 -19.05 -35.26
N GLU A 169 -10.93 -18.63 -34.86
CA GLU A 169 -11.17 -17.92 -33.61
C GLU A 169 -10.93 -18.82 -32.40
N GLU A 170 -11.50 -20.03 -32.37
CA GLU A 170 -11.32 -20.98 -31.27
C GLU A 170 -9.85 -21.29 -31.05
N ARG A 171 -9.10 -21.56 -32.13
CA ARG A 171 -7.67 -21.82 -32.06
C ARG A 171 -6.87 -20.63 -31.50
N VAL A 172 -7.19 -19.40 -31.91
CA VAL A 172 -6.51 -18.20 -31.37
C VAL A 172 -6.80 -18.01 -29.89
N VAL A 173 -8.05 -18.22 -29.48
CA VAL A 173 -8.47 -18.12 -28.08
C VAL A 173 -7.74 -19.14 -27.21
N GLU A 174 -7.64 -20.39 -27.67
CA GLU A 174 -6.90 -21.44 -26.98
C GLU A 174 -5.41 -21.08 -26.86
N GLU A 175 -4.76 -20.66 -27.96
CA GLU A 175 -3.35 -20.26 -27.93
C GLU A 175 -3.11 -19.09 -26.95
N LEU A 176 -3.98 -18.06 -26.94
CA LEU A 176 -3.87 -16.94 -26.00
C LEU A 176 -4.06 -17.37 -24.54
N LYS A 177 -5.02 -18.27 -24.27
CA LYS A 177 -5.25 -18.84 -22.93
C LYS A 177 -4.08 -19.70 -22.46
N GLU A 178 -3.49 -20.51 -23.34
CA GLU A 178 -2.32 -21.33 -23.03
C GLU A 178 -1.09 -20.48 -22.68
N VAL A 179 -0.89 -19.38 -23.40
CA VAL A 179 0.20 -18.43 -23.10
C VAL A 179 -0.07 -17.68 -21.79
N GLY A 180 -1.34 -17.50 -21.42
CA GLY A 180 -1.77 -16.82 -20.21
C GLY A 180 -1.76 -15.29 -20.31
N LYS A 181 -1.75 -14.74 -21.54
CA LYS A 181 -1.77 -13.29 -21.77
C LYS A 181 -3.20 -12.75 -21.66
N PRO A 182 -3.42 -11.61 -21.01
CA PRO A 182 -4.71 -10.93 -21.01
C PRO A 182 -5.13 -10.54 -22.43
N PHE A 183 -6.40 -10.77 -22.78
CA PHE A 183 -6.93 -10.36 -24.07
C PHE A 183 -8.42 -10.08 -24.06
N VAL A 184 -8.87 -9.34 -25.07
CA VAL A 184 -10.29 -9.07 -25.36
C VAL A 184 -10.66 -9.61 -26.74
N VAL A 185 -11.93 -9.96 -26.94
CA VAL A 185 -12.47 -10.30 -28.26
C VAL A 185 -13.31 -9.15 -28.79
N ILE A 186 -13.00 -8.69 -30.00
CA ILE A 186 -13.76 -7.68 -30.74
C ILE A 186 -14.51 -8.37 -31.86
N ILE A 187 -15.85 -8.31 -31.82
CA ILE A 187 -16.70 -8.68 -32.95
C ILE A 187 -16.87 -7.45 -33.84
N ASN A 188 -16.12 -7.43 -34.94
CA ASN A 188 -16.25 -6.40 -35.96
C ASN A 188 -17.51 -6.65 -36.81
N SER A 189 -18.45 -5.70 -36.73
CA SER A 189 -19.73 -5.77 -37.41
C SER A 189 -20.07 -4.45 -38.10
N THR A 190 -20.80 -4.53 -39.21
CA THR A 190 -21.47 -3.34 -39.79
C THR A 190 -22.72 -2.93 -39.00
N ARG A 191 -23.24 -3.81 -38.14
CA ARG A 191 -24.46 -3.62 -37.35
C ARG A 191 -24.26 -4.10 -35.90
N PRO A 192 -23.33 -3.49 -35.15
CA PRO A 192 -22.93 -3.99 -33.83
C PRO A 192 -24.07 -4.02 -32.80
N ARG A 193 -25.12 -3.21 -32.98
CA ARG A 193 -26.30 -3.14 -32.09
C ARG A 193 -27.45 -4.08 -32.50
N SER A 194 -27.28 -4.89 -33.53
CA SER A 194 -28.30 -5.87 -33.93
C SER A 194 -28.47 -6.96 -32.87
N GLU A 195 -29.67 -7.53 -32.76
CA GLU A 195 -29.94 -8.63 -31.83
C GLU A 195 -29.04 -9.83 -32.11
N GLU A 196 -28.79 -10.13 -33.39
CA GLU A 196 -27.92 -11.23 -33.85
C GLU A 196 -26.48 -11.04 -33.36
N THR A 197 -25.91 -9.84 -33.53
CA THR A 197 -24.53 -9.55 -33.07
C THR A 197 -24.43 -9.53 -31.55
N GLN A 198 -25.44 -9.03 -30.84
CA GLN A 198 -25.44 -9.01 -29.36
C GLN A 198 -25.63 -10.42 -28.77
N ALA A 199 -26.45 -11.26 -29.39
CA ALA A 199 -26.57 -12.67 -29.01
C ALA A 199 -25.23 -13.39 -29.19
N LEU A 200 -24.56 -13.20 -30.34
CA LEU A 200 -23.23 -13.76 -30.58
C LEU A 200 -22.20 -13.25 -29.56
N ARG A 201 -22.23 -11.96 -29.23
CA ARG A 201 -21.36 -11.38 -28.19
C ARG A 201 -21.54 -12.11 -26.85
N GLN A 202 -22.78 -12.30 -26.43
CA GLN A 202 -23.09 -12.96 -25.16
C GLN A 202 -22.68 -14.44 -25.18
N GLU A 203 -22.95 -15.14 -26.29
CA GLU A 203 -22.52 -16.52 -26.49
C GLU A 203 -21.00 -16.67 -26.39
N LEU A 204 -20.22 -15.82 -27.08
CA LEU A 204 -18.76 -15.89 -27.03
C LEU A 204 -18.21 -15.50 -25.65
N GLN A 205 -18.87 -14.55 -24.96
CA GLN A 205 -18.49 -14.14 -23.61
C GLN A 205 -18.68 -15.29 -22.61
N GLU A 206 -19.81 -15.99 -22.68
CA GLU A 206 -20.08 -17.16 -21.83
C GLU A 206 -19.18 -18.35 -22.19
N LYS A 207 -18.98 -18.61 -23.50
CA LYS A 207 -18.17 -19.73 -24.00
C LYS A 207 -16.69 -19.59 -23.62
N TYR A 208 -16.14 -18.39 -23.74
CA TYR A 208 -14.72 -18.17 -23.54
C TYR A 208 -14.37 -17.59 -22.17
N ASP A 209 -15.34 -17.11 -21.37
CA ASP A 209 -15.11 -16.45 -20.07
C ASP A 209 -14.13 -15.26 -20.19
N ILE A 210 -14.28 -14.50 -21.27
CA ILE A 210 -13.42 -13.37 -21.65
C ILE A 210 -14.32 -12.22 -22.11
N PRO A 211 -13.95 -10.95 -21.88
CA PRO A 211 -14.75 -9.82 -22.33
C PRO A 211 -14.87 -9.79 -23.86
N VAL A 212 -16.10 -9.64 -24.35
CA VAL A 212 -16.42 -9.56 -25.78
C VAL A 212 -17.12 -8.24 -26.06
N ILE A 213 -16.56 -7.48 -27.01
CA ILE A 213 -17.04 -6.16 -27.42
C ILE A 213 -17.51 -6.24 -28.88
N ALA A 214 -18.77 -5.89 -29.12
CA ALA A 214 -19.31 -5.77 -30.48
C ALA A 214 -19.29 -4.30 -30.91
N LEU A 215 -18.53 -3.98 -31.96
CA LEU A 215 -18.43 -2.61 -32.50
C LEU A 215 -18.15 -2.61 -34.00
N SER A 216 -18.33 -1.45 -34.63
CA SER A 216 -17.91 -1.26 -36.01
C SER A 216 -16.54 -0.61 -36.04
N VAL A 217 -15.51 -1.39 -36.38
CA VAL A 217 -14.12 -0.93 -36.36
C VAL A 217 -13.93 0.26 -37.32
N ALA A 218 -14.66 0.27 -38.44
CA ALA A 218 -14.55 1.32 -39.46
C ALA A 218 -15.03 2.70 -38.98
N THR A 219 -15.96 2.74 -38.02
CA THR A 219 -16.55 3.96 -37.46
C THR A 219 -16.21 4.14 -35.98
N MET A 220 -15.21 3.40 -35.47
CA MET A 220 -14.80 3.45 -34.08
C MET A 220 -14.41 4.88 -33.68
N ASN A 221 -14.97 5.36 -32.58
CA ASN A 221 -14.61 6.67 -32.01
C ASN A 221 -13.54 6.54 -30.90
N GLU A 222 -13.12 7.66 -30.33
CA GLU A 222 -12.11 7.68 -29.26
C GLU A 222 -12.59 6.98 -27.98
N GLU A 223 -13.84 7.23 -27.55
CA GLU A 223 -14.42 6.62 -26.35
C GLU A 223 -14.47 5.08 -26.44
N GLU A 224 -14.87 4.55 -27.59
CA GLU A 224 -14.91 3.11 -27.88
C GLU A 224 -13.48 2.53 -27.90
N GLY A 225 -12.51 3.24 -28.47
CA GLY A 225 -11.11 2.83 -28.45
C GLY A 225 -10.52 2.78 -27.03
N LEU A 226 -10.77 3.80 -26.22
CA LEU A 226 -10.37 3.84 -24.81
C LEU A 226 -11.09 2.76 -23.98
N ALA A 227 -12.36 2.46 -24.28
CA ALA A 227 -13.09 1.39 -23.62
C ALA A 227 -12.48 0.02 -23.91
N ILE A 228 -12.08 -0.26 -25.17
CA ILE A 228 -11.35 -1.49 -25.51
C ILE A 228 -10.05 -1.60 -24.71
N LEU A 229 -9.26 -0.53 -24.68
CA LEU A 229 -8.00 -0.53 -23.94
C LEU A 229 -8.23 -0.77 -22.44
N ARG A 230 -9.26 -0.13 -21.86
CA ARG A 230 -9.66 -0.36 -20.47
C ARG A 230 -10.02 -1.81 -20.21
N GLU A 231 -10.87 -2.41 -21.04
CA GLU A 231 -11.29 -3.81 -20.87
C GLU A 231 -10.12 -4.79 -20.97
N VAL A 232 -9.15 -4.53 -21.85
CA VAL A 232 -7.93 -5.36 -21.95
C VAL A 232 -7.06 -5.21 -20.71
N LEU A 233 -6.87 -3.98 -20.22
CA LEU A 233 -6.09 -3.71 -19.00
C LEU A 233 -6.78 -4.27 -17.75
N TYR A 234 -8.10 -4.39 -17.75
CA TYR A 234 -8.87 -4.95 -16.65
C TYR A 234 -8.69 -6.47 -16.50
N GLU A 235 -8.29 -7.15 -17.58
CA GLU A 235 -7.88 -8.56 -17.55
C GLU A 235 -6.42 -8.74 -17.09
N PHE A 236 -5.70 -7.66 -16.80
CA PHE A 236 -4.31 -7.75 -16.38
C PHE A 236 -4.19 -8.42 -15.00
N PRO A 237 -3.31 -9.44 -14.85
CA PRO A 237 -3.11 -10.09 -13.57
C PRO A 237 -2.50 -9.13 -12.55
N VAL A 238 -2.94 -9.24 -11.31
CA VAL A 238 -2.40 -8.48 -10.17
C VAL A 238 -1.66 -9.45 -9.26
N HIS A 239 -0.40 -9.15 -8.96
CA HIS A 239 0.43 -9.97 -8.07
C HIS A 239 0.45 -9.43 -6.64
N GLU A 240 0.48 -8.11 -6.50
CA GLU A 240 0.58 -7.44 -5.23
C GLU A 240 -0.40 -6.27 -5.17
N VAL A 241 -0.98 -6.05 -4.01
CA VAL A 241 -1.91 -4.94 -3.77
C VAL A 241 -1.39 -4.17 -2.57
N ASN A 242 -0.95 -2.95 -2.83
CA ASN A 242 -0.51 -2.01 -1.82
C ASN A 242 -1.70 -1.17 -1.40
N VAL A 243 -2.08 -1.28 -0.13
CA VAL A 243 -3.17 -0.46 0.43
C VAL A 243 -2.58 0.59 1.33
N ASN A 244 -2.77 1.86 0.96
CA ASN A 244 -2.33 3.01 1.71
C ASN A 244 -3.42 3.42 2.70
N LEU A 245 -3.12 3.27 3.99
CA LEU A 245 -3.98 3.75 5.07
C LEU A 245 -3.79 5.27 5.27
N PRO A 246 -4.77 5.97 5.86
CA PRO A 246 -4.59 7.36 6.26
C PRO A 246 -3.35 7.53 7.14
N SER A 247 -2.51 8.51 6.82
CA SER A 247 -1.19 8.70 7.48
C SER A 247 -1.27 8.81 9.00
N TRP A 248 -2.33 9.44 9.52
CA TRP A 248 -2.53 9.59 10.96
C TRP A 248 -2.95 8.28 11.65
N VAL A 249 -3.63 7.37 10.95
CA VAL A 249 -3.96 6.03 11.46
C VAL A 249 -2.68 5.22 11.61
N MET A 250 -1.72 5.38 10.68
CA MET A 250 -0.42 4.70 10.75
C MET A 250 0.45 5.12 11.94
N VAL A 251 0.18 6.30 12.53
CA VAL A 251 0.88 6.79 13.74
C VAL A 251 0.31 6.18 15.02
N LEU A 252 -0.92 5.66 14.98
CA LEU A 252 -1.53 5.01 16.14
C LEU A 252 -0.76 3.74 16.53
N ALA A 253 -0.79 3.43 17.83
CA ALA A 253 -0.21 2.21 18.35
C ALA A 253 -0.82 0.97 17.67
N GLU A 254 -0.04 -0.09 17.50
CA GLU A 254 -0.49 -1.32 16.80
C GLU A 254 -1.74 -1.94 17.45
N GLN A 255 -1.85 -1.86 18.77
CA GLN A 255 -2.99 -2.33 19.55
C GLN A 255 -4.22 -1.39 19.53
N HIS A 256 -4.12 -0.23 18.87
CA HIS A 256 -5.24 0.71 18.81
C HIS A 256 -6.36 0.12 17.93
N TRP A 257 -7.59 0.09 18.47
CA TRP A 257 -8.75 -0.56 17.85
C TRP A 257 -8.96 -0.12 16.39
N LEU A 258 -8.83 1.17 16.10
CA LEU A 258 -9.03 1.71 14.75
C LEU A 258 -7.99 1.18 13.76
N ARG A 259 -6.70 1.16 14.15
CA ARG A 259 -5.63 0.65 13.29
C ARG A 259 -5.84 -0.84 13.01
N SER A 260 -6.16 -1.63 14.05
CA SER A 260 -6.46 -3.05 13.88
C SER A 260 -7.67 -3.27 12.94
N ASN A 261 -8.70 -2.43 13.01
CA ASN A 261 -9.86 -2.53 12.13
C ASN A 261 -9.51 -2.27 10.66
N PHE A 262 -8.69 -1.26 10.36
CA PHE A 262 -8.19 -1.03 9.01
C PHE A 262 -7.32 -2.18 8.50
N GLU A 263 -6.40 -2.69 9.33
CA GLU A 263 -5.54 -3.81 8.92
C GLU A 263 -6.35 -5.10 8.66
N ASN A 264 -7.40 -5.33 9.47
CA ASN A 264 -8.30 -6.46 9.28
C ASN A 264 -9.19 -6.29 8.03
N SER A 265 -9.74 -5.11 7.77
CA SER A 265 -10.52 -4.87 6.56
C SER A 265 -9.68 -5.10 5.31
N VAL A 266 -8.44 -4.57 5.27
CA VAL A 266 -7.50 -4.84 4.18
C VAL A 266 -7.26 -6.34 4.00
N ARG A 267 -7.00 -7.07 5.09
CA ARG A 267 -6.75 -8.51 5.05
C ARG A 267 -7.96 -9.30 4.54
N ASP A 268 -9.18 -8.88 4.85
CA ASP A 268 -10.39 -9.60 4.45
C ASP A 268 -10.83 -9.28 3.03
N THR A 269 -10.66 -8.04 2.58
CA THR A 269 -11.11 -7.62 1.25
C THR A 269 -10.10 -7.97 0.13
N VAL A 270 -8.79 -7.95 0.41
CA VAL A 270 -7.75 -8.15 -0.63
C VAL A 270 -7.57 -9.61 -1.06
N LYS A 271 -8.06 -10.59 -0.29
CA LYS A 271 -7.86 -12.04 -0.56
C LYS A 271 -8.37 -12.51 -1.93
N ASP A 272 -9.34 -11.81 -2.51
CA ASP A 272 -10.02 -12.23 -3.73
C ASP A 272 -9.55 -11.51 -5.01
N ILE A 273 -8.48 -10.71 -4.93
CA ILE A 273 -7.96 -9.97 -6.09
C ILE A 273 -7.05 -10.88 -6.92
N LYS A 274 -7.42 -11.11 -8.19
CA LYS A 274 -6.57 -11.81 -9.17
C LYS A 274 -6.29 -10.96 -10.40
N ARG A 275 -7.22 -10.09 -10.78
CA ARG A 275 -7.13 -9.21 -11.94
C ARG A 275 -7.48 -7.78 -11.55
N LEU A 276 -7.09 -6.82 -12.39
CA LEU A 276 -7.37 -5.40 -12.14
C LEU A 276 -8.88 -5.12 -12.03
N ARG A 277 -9.73 -5.82 -12.79
CA ARG A 277 -11.20 -5.71 -12.63
C ARG A 277 -11.68 -6.03 -11.21
N ASP A 278 -11.02 -6.95 -10.52
CA ASP A 278 -11.39 -7.32 -9.14
C ASP A 278 -11.12 -6.16 -8.17
N VAL A 279 -10.15 -5.29 -8.48
CA VAL A 279 -9.80 -4.12 -7.67
C VAL A 279 -10.97 -3.15 -7.59
N ASP A 280 -11.63 -2.84 -8.71
CA ASP A 280 -12.81 -1.96 -8.72
C ASP A 280 -13.94 -2.50 -7.83
N ARG A 281 -14.16 -3.82 -7.84
CA ARG A 281 -15.15 -4.47 -6.96
C ARG A 281 -14.73 -4.38 -5.49
N VAL A 282 -13.46 -4.59 -5.20
CA VAL A 282 -12.90 -4.48 -3.83
C VAL A 282 -12.95 -3.06 -3.30
N VAL A 283 -12.69 -2.05 -4.15
CA VAL A 283 -12.84 -0.64 -3.80
C VAL A 283 -14.26 -0.34 -3.31
N GLN A 284 -15.29 -0.95 -3.91
CA GLN A 284 -16.66 -0.82 -3.43
C GLN A 284 -16.90 -1.52 -2.10
N GLN A 285 -16.30 -2.69 -1.87
CA GLN A 285 -16.40 -3.40 -0.59
C GLN A 285 -15.76 -2.61 0.56
N PHE A 286 -14.69 -1.85 0.30
CA PHE A 286 -14.11 -0.97 1.31
C PHE A 286 -15.08 0.13 1.79
N LEU A 287 -16.03 0.54 0.95
CA LEU A 287 -17.05 1.53 1.32
C LEU A 287 -18.15 0.97 2.23
N GLU A 288 -18.18 -0.35 2.46
CA GLU A 288 -19.11 -0.98 3.41
C GLU A 288 -18.66 -0.80 4.88
N TYR A 289 -17.41 -0.40 5.11
CA TYR A 289 -16.88 -0.15 6.46
C TYR A 289 -17.13 1.29 6.90
N ASP A 290 -17.82 1.48 8.02
CA ASP A 290 -18.19 2.82 8.55
C ASP A 290 -17.00 3.76 8.79
N PHE A 291 -15.81 3.20 9.03
CA PHE A 291 -14.58 3.97 9.27
C PHE A 291 -13.81 4.32 7.98
N ILE A 292 -14.33 3.96 6.80
CA ILE A 292 -13.78 4.28 5.48
C ILE A 292 -14.78 5.18 4.75
N SER A 293 -14.38 6.40 4.46
CA SER A 293 -15.19 7.38 3.72
C SER A 293 -15.01 7.29 2.21
N ARG A 294 -13.81 6.92 1.76
CA ARG A 294 -13.45 6.82 0.35
C ARG A 294 -12.36 5.75 0.17
N ALA A 295 -12.47 5.01 -0.92
CA ALA A 295 -11.43 4.12 -1.41
C ALA A 295 -11.26 4.39 -2.92
N GLY A 296 -10.06 4.23 -3.45
CA GLY A 296 -9.81 4.37 -4.88
C GLY A 296 -8.46 3.83 -5.30
N LEU A 297 -8.37 3.39 -6.55
CA LEU A 297 -7.10 3.04 -7.19
C LEU A 297 -6.30 4.33 -7.41
N SER A 298 -5.15 4.46 -6.76
CA SER A 298 -4.26 5.61 -6.91
C SER A 298 -3.26 5.42 -8.03
N GLY A 299 -2.85 4.17 -8.28
CA GLY A 299 -1.91 3.84 -9.34
C GLY A 299 -1.83 2.35 -9.62
N MET A 300 -1.22 1.99 -10.74
CA MET A 300 -0.86 0.61 -11.03
C MET A 300 0.49 0.55 -11.75
N ASP A 301 1.39 -0.28 -11.23
CA ASP A 301 2.62 -0.67 -11.92
C ASP A 301 2.36 -1.97 -12.70
N MET A 302 2.20 -1.84 -14.02
CA MET A 302 2.01 -2.98 -14.92
C MET A 302 3.27 -3.85 -15.05
N GLY A 303 4.45 -3.29 -14.83
CA GLY A 303 5.73 -3.99 -14.91
C GLY A 303 5.97 -4.91 -13.71
N GLN A 304 5.43 -4.55 -12.54
CA GLN A 304 5.52 -5.38 -11.33
C GLN A 304 4.20 -6.09 -10.97
N GLY A 305 3.08 -5.67 -11.58
CA GLY A 305 1.76 -6.19 -11.22
C GLY A 305 1.28 -5.71 -9.87
N VAL A 306 1.69 -4.50 -9.48
CA VAL A 306 1.37 -3.89 -8.20
C VAL A 306 0.23 -2.90 -8.40
N ALA A 307 -0.89 -3.11 -7.72
CA ALA A 307 -1.99 -2.14 -7.67
C ALA A 307 -1.92 -1.33 -6.38
N GLU A 308 -2.08 -0.02 -6.45
CA GLU A 308 -2.10 0.87 -5.29
C GLU A 308 -3.51 1.37 -5.02
N ILE A 309 -3.99 1.17 -3.78
CA ILE A 309 -5.32 1.58 -3.33
C ILE A 309 -5.15 2.54 -2.15
N ASP A 310 -5.74 3.72 -2.24
CA ASP A 310 -5.76 4.68 -1.15
C ASP A 310 -7.09 4.59 -0.38
N LEU A 311 -6.99 4.48 0.95
CA LEU A 311 -8.13 4.53 1.86
C LEU A 311 -8.15 5.85 2.62
N TYR A 312 -9.36 6.41 2.78
CA TYR A 312 -9.58 7.66 3.50
C TYR A 312 -10.56 7.45 4.64
N ALA A 313 -10.18 7.88 5.85
CA ALA A 313 -11.07 7.90 7.00
C ALA A 313 -11.97 9.14 7.00
N PRO A 314 -13.19 9.08 7.57
CA PRO A 314 -14.01 10.26 7.81
C PRO A 314 -13.31 11.30 8.70
N ASP A 315 -13.50 12.59 8.41
CA ASP A 315 -12.89 13.68 9.20
C ASP A 315 -13.32 13.65 10.68
N GLU A 316 -14.59 13.30 10.94
CA GLU A 316 -15.15 13.18 12.29
C GLU A 316 -14.41 12.12 13.14
N LEU A 317 -13.92 11.07 12.49
CA LEU A 317 -13.19 9.99 13.14
C LEU A 317 -11.81 10.45 13.61
N TYR A 318 -11.15 11.33 12.85
CA TYR A 318 -9.89 11.93 13.28
C TYR A 318 -10.05 12.71 14.58
N ASP A 319 -11.08 13.55 14.66
CA ASP A 319 -11.35 14.35 15.87
C ASP A 319 -11.69 13.46 17.07
N GLN A 320 -12.48 12.41 16.86
CA GLN A 320 -12.81 11.43 17.90
C GLN A 320 -11.55 10.73 18.44
N ILE A 321 -10.68 10.24 17.55
CA ILE A 321 -9.44 9.56 17.98
C ILE A 321 -8.48 10.53 18.63
N LEU A 322 -8.40 11.78 18.15
CA LEU A 322 -7.57 12.79 18.78
C LEU A 322 -8.01 13.05 20.23
N MET A 323 -9.32 13.14 20.49
CA MET A 323 -9.85 13.26 21.85
C MET A 323 -9.59 12.02 22.71
N GLU A 324 -9.68 10.82 22.13
CA GLU A 324 -9.37 9.56 22.81
C GLU A 324 -7.89 9.48 23.23
N VAL A 325 -6.97 9.80 22.31
CA VAL A 325 -5.52 9.73 22.54
C VAL A 325 -5.04 10.79 23.52
N VAL A 326 -5.55 12.02 23.42
CA VAL A 326 -5.17 13.10 24.35
C VAL A 326 -5.89 12.95 25.69
N GLY A 327 -7.03 12.27 25.73
CA GLY A 327 -7.83 12.04 26.94
C GLY A 327 -8.61 13.27 27.42
N VAL A 328 -8.73 14.31 26.58
CA VAL A 328 -9.46 15.55 26.87
C VAL A 328 -10.33 15.96 25.68
N GLU A 329 -11.45 16.59 25.98
CA GLU A 329 -12.38 17.11 24.96
C GLU A 329 -11.75 18.31 24.22
N ILE A 330 -11.66 18.24 22.89
CA ILE A 330 -11.13 19.32 22.05
C ILE A 330 -12.31 20.09 21.43
N ARG A 331 -12.52 21.32 21.90
CA ARG A 331 -13.66 22.17 21.49
C ARG A 331 -13.39 22.99 20.23
N GLY A 332 -12.13 23.07 19.79
CA GLY A 332 -11.72 23.93 18.69
C GLY A 332 -10.20 24.03 18.54
N LYS A 333 -9.78 24.71 17.46
CA LYS A 333 -8.34 24.88 17.11
C LYS A 333 -7.57 25.71 18.13
N ASP A 334 -8.24 26.68 18.76
CA ASP A 334 -7.71 27.51 19.85
C ASP A 334 -7.45 26.67 21.11
N HIS A 335 -8.40 25.80 21.50
CA HIS A 335 -8.22 24.90 22.63
C HIS A 335 -7.10 23.89 22.36
N LEU A 336 -7.05 23.31 21.16
CA LEU A 336 -5.98 22.40 20.76
C LEU A 336 -4.60 23.08 20.85
N LEU A 337 -4.48 24.33 20.41
CA LEU A 337 -3.22 25.06 20.51
C LEU A 337 -2.82 25.34 21.97
N SER A 338 -3.78 25.68 22.83
CA SER A 338 -3.53 25.85 24.28
C SER A 338 -3.02 24.55 24.90
N LEU A 339 -3.70 23.43 24.63
CA LEU A 339 -3.29 22.11 25.10
C LEU A 339 -1.89 21.74 24.62
N MET A 340 -1.57 22.00 23.35
CA MET A 340 -0.24 21.72 22.81
C MET A 340 0.86 22.57 23.49
N GLN A 341 0.56 23.82 23.87
CA GLN A 341 1.49 24.65 24.65
C GLN A 341 1.69 24.09 26.07
N GLU A 342 0.62 23.65 26.72
CA GLU A 342 0.69 23.02 28.04
C GLU A 342 1.47 21.70 28.00
N PHE A 343 1.21 20.84 27.02
CA PHE A 343 1.95 19.59 26.81
C PHE A 343 3.42 19.85 26.47
N ALA A 344 3.72 20.87 25.64
CA ALA A 344 5.10 21.22 25.33
C ALA A 344 5.87 21.70 26.58
N HIS A 345 5.22 22.50 27.43
CA HIS A 345 5.79 22.92 28.70
C HIS A 345 6.01 21.72 29.65
N ALA A 346 4.97 20.89 29.84
CA ALA A 346 5.04 19.70 30.69
C ALA A 346 6.11 18.72 30.21
N LYS A 347 6.21 18.49 28.90
CA LYS A 347 7.24 17.64 28.30
C LYS A 347 8.64 18.20 28.55
N LYS A 348 8.84 19.51 28.37
CA LYS A 348 10.15 20.14 28.62
C LYS A 348 10.59 19.99 30.08
N GLU A 349 9.66 20.13 31.03
CA GLU A 349 9.97 19.92 32.45
C GLU A 349 10.19 18.43 32.77
N TYR A 350 9.38 17.52 32.21
CA TYR A 350 9.54 16.08 32.40
C TYR A 350 10.86 15.55 31.83
N ASP A 351 11.24 15.99 30.63
CA ASP A 351 12.47 15.55 29.94
C ASP A 351 13.73 15.90 30.74
N ARG A 352 13.69 16.90 31.62
CA ARG A 352 14.82 17.20 32.54
C ARG A 352 15.06 16.11 33.57
N PHE A 353 14.03 15.35 33.93
CA PHE A 353 14.02 14.42 35.05
C PHE A 353 13.78 12.97 34.63
N SER A 354 13.42 12.71 33.37
CA SER A 354 13.01 11.39 32.88
C SER A 354 14.07 10.31 33.14
N GLU A 355 15.34 10.58 32.80
CA GLU A 355 16.45 9.65 33.05
C GLU A 355 16.69 9.41 34.55
N ALA A 356 16.60 10.47 35.36
CA ALA A 356 16.75 10.36 36.81
C ALA A 356 15.63 9.50 37.42
N LEU A 357 14.39 9.66 36.95
CA LEU A 357 13.25 8.85 37.38
C LEU A 357 13.43 7.37 37.04
N GLU A 358 13.93 7.04 35.84
CA GLU A 358 14.27 5.66 35.49
C GLU A 358 15.40 5.11 36.36
N MET A 359 16.43 5.92 36.62
CA MET A 359 17.56 5.53 37.47
C MET A 359 17.12 5.22 38.91
N VAL A 360 16.25 6.03 39.50
CA VAL A 360 15.67 5.78 40.83
C VAL A 360 14.89 4.48 40.87
N LYS A 361 14.07 4.22 39.83
CA LYS A 361 13.26 3.00 39.77
C LYS A 361 14.13 1.75 39.75
N THR A 362 15.26 1.80 39.03
CA THR A 362 16.15 0.65 38.86
C THR A 362 17.13 0.49 40.03
N THR A 363 17.75 1.58 40.49
CA THR A 363 18.88 1.52 41.44
C THR A 363 18.54 2.02 42.84
N GLY A 364 17.39 2.67 43.02
CA GLY A 364 17.00 3.35 44.26
C GLY A 364 17.53 4.78 44.38
N TYR A 365 18.38 5.23 43.47
CA TYR A 365 18.95 6.58 43.46
C TYR A 365 19.01 7.13 42.03
N GLY A 366 18.63 8.39 41.82
CA GLY A 366 18.74 9.01 40.50
C GLY A 366 19.18 10.46 40.58
N ILE A 367 19.89 10.87 39.54
CA ILE A 367 20.50 12.19 39.47
C ILE A 367 20.04 12.85 38.17
N ALA A 368 19.41 14.02 38.30
CA ALA A 368 19.11 14.88 37.17
C ALA A 368 20.21 15.94 37.09
N ALA A 369 21.01 15.86 36.03
CA ALA A 369 22.08 16.81 35.79
C ALA A 369 21.48 18.18 35.41
N PRO A 370 22.07 19.30 35.89
CA PRO A 370 21.64 20.62 35.50
C PRO A 370 21.82 20.83 34.00
N SER A 371 20.86 21.51 33.40
CA SER A 371 20.99 22.01 32.04
C SER A 371 21.98 23.18 31.97
N LEU A 372 22.58 23.41 30.79
CA LEU A 372 23.48 24.56 30.57
C LEU A 372 22.82 25.90 30.92
N ALA A 373 21.50 26.01 30.74
CA ALA A 373 20.74 27.22 31.08
C ALA A 373 20.63 27.46 32.60
N GLU A 374 20.85 26.44 33.42
CA GLU A 374 20.82 26.50 34.89
C GLU A 374 22.21 26.68 35.50
N MET A 375 23.27 26.68 34.67
CA MET A 375 24.63 26.93 35.12
C MET A 375 24.89 28.44 35.24
N ALA A 376 25.24 28.89 36.43
CA ALA A 376 25.72 30.25 36.68
C ALA A 376 27.25 30.25 36.73
N LEU A 377 27.87 30.97 35.79
CA LEU A 377 29.32 31.15 35.73
C LEU A 377 29.70 32.49 36.37
N ASP A 378 30.53 32.44 37.40
CA ASP A 378 31.10 33.64 38.04
C ASP A 378 32.17 34.28 37.12
N GLU A 379 32.44 35.57 37.34
CA GLU A 379 33.48 36.27 36.59
C GLU A 379 34.86 35.59 36.77
N PRO A 380 35.65 35.42 35.69
CA PRO A 380 36.96 34.78 35.77
C PRO A 380 37.94 35.58 36.64
N GLU A 381 38.53 34.96 37.65
CA GLU A 381 39.50 35.60 38.54
C GLU A 381 40.94 35.20 38.19
N LEU A 382 41.85 36.18 38.10
CA LEU A 382 43.28 35.91 37.96
C LEU A 382 43.87 35.46 39.29
N ILE A 383 44.42 34.25 39.31
CA ILE A 383 45.05 33.66 40.49
C ILE A 383 46.55 33.53 40.27
N ARG A 384 47.33 33.78 41.32
CA ARG A 384 48.79 33.66 41.30
C ARG A 384 49.26 32.63 42.32
N GLN A 385 50.05 31.67 41.85
CA GLN A 385 50.69 30.66 42.71
C GLN A 385 52.21 30.69 42.45
N GLY A 386 52.95 31.35 43.34
CA GLY A 386 54.39 31.60 43.17
C GLY A 386 54.70 32.48 41.96
N SER A 387 55.44 31.93 40.99
CA SER A 387 55.81 32.60 39.72
C SER A 387 54.80 32.37 38.58
N ARG A 388 53.76 31.54 38.79
CA ARG A 388 52.78 31.19 37.76
C ARG A 388 51.46 31.94 37.97
N PHE A 389 50.84 32.35 36.87
CA PHE A 389 49.51 32.95 36.82
C PHE A 389 48.54 31.96 36.17
N GLY A 390 47.31 31.93 36.66
CA GLY A 390 46.21 31.15 36.11
C GLY A 390 44.90 31.92 36.19
N VAL A 391 43.86 31.36 35.60
CA VAL A 391 42.50 31.89 35.66
C VAL A 391 41.65 30.89 36.42
N ARG A 392 40.96 31.34 37.46
CA ARG A 392 39.96 30.57 38.19
C ARG A 392 38.60 30.85 37.58
N LEU A 393 37.96 29.80 37.09
CA LEU A 393 36.57 29.81 36.66
C LEU A 393 35.77 29.07 37.73
N LYS A 394 34.68 29.68 38.18
CA LYS A 394 33.76 29.05 39.14
C LYS A 394 32.38 29.00 38.51
N ALA A 395 31.82 27.81 38.40
CA ALA A 395 30.46 27.58 37.93
C ALA A 395 29.66 26.95 39.06
N THR A 396 28.41 27.37 39.21
CA THR A 396 27.45 26.79 40.15
C THR A 396 26.22 26.33 39.37
N ALA A 397 25.70 25.16 39.72
CA ALA A 397 24.54 24.59 39.04
C ALA A 397 23.75 23.73 40.03
N PRO A 398 22.41 23.78 39.99
CA PRO A 398 21.57 22.95 40.86
C PRO A 398 21.61 21.48 40.40
N SER A 399 21.98 20.57 41.28
CA SER A 399 21.83 19.12 41.03
C SER A 399 20.62 18.60 41.79
N ILE A 400 19.72 17.91 41.08
CA ILE A 400 18.52 17.30 41.70
C ILE A 400 18.78 15.81 41.90
N HIS A 401 18.68 15.39 43.15
CA HIS A 401 18.86 14.01 43.57
C HIS A 401 17.52 13.45 44.02
N MET A 402 17.15 12.30 43.46
CA MET A 402 15.95 11.57 43.80
C MET A 402 16.35 10.26 44.50
N ILE A 403 15.66 9.93 45.59
CA ILE A 403 16.00 8.78 46.44
C ILE A 403 14.73 7.98 46.67
N ARG A 404 14.74 6.68 46.32
CA ARG A 404 13.66 5.75 46.68
C ARG A 404 13.87 5.31 48.13
N VAL A 405 12.81 5.41 48.92
CA VAL A 405 12.77 4.90 50.29
C VAL A 405 11.60 3.93 50.39
N ASP A 406 11.89 2.70 50.80
CA ASP A 406 10.87 1.69 51.03
C ASP A 406 10.28 1.91 52.43
N VAL A 407 8.97 2.16 52.51
CA VAL A 407 8.27 2.43 53.76
C VAL A 407 7.51 1.18 54.17
N GLU A 408 7.94 0.57 55.27
CA GLU A 408 7.27 -0.59 55.84
C GLU A 408 6.18 -0.13 56.82
N SER A 409 4.98 -0.67 56.69
CA SER A 409 3.89 -0.48 57.66
C SER A 409 3.32 -1.82 58.05
N GLU A 410 3.32 -2.11 59.35
CA GLU A 410 2.76 -3.33 59.92
C GLU A 410 1.40 -3.01 60.54
N PHE A 411 0.41 -3.85 60.25
CA PHE A 411 -0.91 -3.80 60.89
C PHE A 411 -1.06 -5.04 61.79
N ALA A 412 -0.92 -4.84 63.10
CA ALA A 412 -1.03 -5.88 64.12
C ALA A 412 -2.22 -5.60 65.07
N PRO A 413 -3.46 -5.88 64.65
CA PRO A 413 -4.63 -5.66 65.51
C PRO A 413 -4.62 -6.64 66.68
N ILE A 414 -4.89 -6.16 67.90
CA ILE A 414 -5.06 -7.02 69.07
C ILE A 414 -6.52 -7.44 69.14
N ILE A 415 -6.79 -8.72 68.87
CA ILE A 415 -8.15 -9.26 68.72
C ILE A 415 -8.41 -10.25 69.84
N GLY A 416 -8.87 -9.73 70.97
CA GLY A 416 -9.54 -10.48 72.04
C GLY A 416 -8.91 -11.85 72.37
N THR A 417 -9.68 -12.91 72.12
CA THR A 417 -9.31 -14.31 72.46
C THR A 417 -8.59 -15.02 71.32
N GLU A 418 -7.83 -16.08 71.64
CA GLU A 418 -7.08 -16.90 70.66
C GLU A 418 -7.96 -17.41 69.50
N LYS A 419 -9.17 -17.89 69.80
CA LYS A 419 -10.12 -18.36 68.78
C LYS A 419 -10.53 -17.27 67.80
N GLN A 420 -10.69 -16.02 68.25
CA GLN A 420 -11.05 -14.90 67.38
C GLN A 420 -9.88 -14.48 66.48
N SER A 421 -8.65 -14.60 66.98
CA SER A 421 -7.45 -14.38 66.19
C SER A 421 -7.28 -15.46 65.10
N GLU A 422 -7.51 -16.73 65.43
CA GLU A 422 -7.48 -17.83 64.45
C GLU A 422 -8.54 -17.67 63.35
N GLU A 423 -9.74 -17.21 63.70
CA GLU A 423 -10.84 -17.00 62.75
C GLU A 423 -10.52 -15.86 61.76
N LEU A 424 -9.90 -14.76 62.23
CA LEU A 424 -9.44 -13.70 61.34
C LEU A 424 -8.31 -14.18 60.42
N VAL A 425 -7.33 -14.92 60.93
CA VAL A 425 -6.25 -15.45 60.11
C VAL A 425 -6.81 -16.37 59.02
N ARG A 426 -7.78 -17.23 59.37
CA ARG A 426 -8.43 -18.10 58.38
C ARG A 426 -9.20 -17.32 57.32
N TYR A 427 -9.90 -16.25 57.73
CA TYR A 427 -10.60 -15.35 56.81
C TYR A 427 -9.63 -14.69 55.82
N LEU A 428 -8.51 -14.15 56.30
CA LEU A 428 -7.50 -13.50 55.44
C LEU A 428 -6.77 -14.50 54.54
N MET A 429 -6.48 -15.71 55.02
CA MET A 429 -5.82 -16.76 54.23
C MET A 429 -6.72 -17.31 53.12
N GLN A 430 -8.03 -17.38 53.34
CA GLN A 430 -8.98 -17.83 52.32
C GLN A 430 -8.98 -16.91 51.08
N ASP A 431 -8.88 -15.60 51.29
CA ASP A 431 -8.79 -14.63 50.19
C ASP A 431 -7.39 -14.65 49.54
N PHE A 432 -6.33 -14.82 50.35
CA PHE A 432 -4.95 -14.87 49.90
C PHE A 432 -4.64 -16.04 48.96
N GLU A 433 -5.18 -17.23 49.24
CA GLU A 433 -4.94 -18.44 48.42
C GLU A 433 -5.55 -18.34 47.01
N ASN A 434 -6.58 -17.51 46.83
CA ASN A 434 -7.25 -17.33 45.55
C ASN A 434 -6.66 -16.18 44.73
N ASP A 435 -6.33 -15.05 45.37
CA ASP A 435 -5.70 -13.88 44.74
C ASP A 435 -5.02 -13.00 45.81
N PRO A 436 -3.69 -12.94 45.86
CA PRO A 436 -2.94 -12.14 46.84
C PRO A 436 -3.27 -10.65 46.83
N ILE A 437 -3.86 -10.14 45.74
CA ILE A 437 -4.22 -8.71 45.63
C ILE A 437 -5.59 -8.45 46.30
N LYS A 438 -6.50 -9.43 46.33
CA LYS A 438 -7.83 -9.26 46.94
C LYS A 438 -7.80 -9.04 48.44
N ILE A 439 -6.75 -9.50 49.13
CA ILE A 439 -6.58 -9.27 50.57
C ILE A 439 -6.58 -7.77 50.94
N TRP A 440 -6.18 -6.91 50.01
CA TRP A 440 -6.18 -5.46 50.20
C TRP A 440 -7.60 -4.88 50.25
N GLU A 441 -8.56 -5.55 49.61
CA GLU A 441 -9.97 -5.16 49.58
C GLU A 441 -10.76 -5.73 50.77
N SER A 442 -10.21 -6.71 51.50
CA SER A 442 -10.87 -7.33 52.65
C SER A 442 -11.22 -6.30 53.72
N ASP A 443 -12.47 -6.36 54.21
CA ASP A 443 -12.98 -5.47 55.24
C ASP A 443 -12.57 -5.98 56.62
N ILE A 444 -11.79 -5.15 57.34
CA ILE A 444 -11.33 -5.43 58.68
C ILE A 444 -11.82 -4.30 59.59
N PHE A 445 -12.84 -4.59 60.39
CA PHE A 445 -13.49 -3.66 61.33
C PHE A 445 -14.22 -2.47 60.66
N GLY A 446 -14.86 -2.67 59.51
CA GLY A 446 -15.64 -1.65 58.81
C GLY A 446 -14.78 -0.70 57.97
N ARG A 447 -13.54 -1.10 57.66
CA ARG A 447 -12.57 -0.41 56.81
C ARG A 447 -11.77 -1.45 56.03
N SER A 448 -11.52 -1.19 54.74
CA SER A 448 -10.64 -2.04 53.93
C SER A 448 -9.19 -2.02 54.45
N LEU A 449 -8.50 -3.16 54.42
CA LEU A 449 -7.08 -3.27 54.76
C LEU A 449 -6.20 -2.28 53.97
N HIS A 450 -6.49 -2.05 52.68
CA HIS A 450 -5.79 -1.07 51.83
C HIS A 450 -5.77 0.33 52.46
N ASN A 451 -6.94 0.83 52.90
CA ASN A 451 -7.04 2.16 53.49
C ASN A 451 -6.25 2.26 54.81
N ILE A 452 -6.30 1.22 55.66
CA ILE A 452 -5.58 1.20 56.94
C ILE A 452 -4.07 1.24 56.71
N VAL A 453 -3.56 0.40 55.80
CA VAL A 453 -2.12 0.35 55.49
C VAL A 453 -1.67 1.62 54.77
N ARG A 454 -2.48 2.17 53.86
CA ARG A 454 -2.18 3.44 53.16
C ARG A 454 -2.10 4.61 54.14
N GLU A 455 -3.01 4.71 55.10
CA GLU A 455 -2.97 5.71 56.17
C GLU A 455 -1.69 5.56 57.03
N GLY A 456 -1.31 4.33 57.38
CA GLY A 456 -0.07 4.04 58.10
C GLY A 456 1.20 4.45 57.32
N ILE A 457 1.24 4.15 56.02
CA ILE A 457 2.33 4.56 55.12
C ILE A 457 2.38 6.09 54.98
N GLN A 458 1.24 6.75 54.71
CA GLN A 458 1.17 8.21 54.59
C GLN A 458 1.60 8.92 55.87
N GLY A 459 1.18 8.40 57.04
CA GLY A 459 1.61 8.89 58.33
C GLY A 459 3.13 8.83 58.50
N LYS A 460 3.75 7.70 58.14
CA LYS A 460 5.21 7.52 58.21
C LYS A 460 5.97 8.41 57.22
N ILE A 461 5.47 8.57 55.99
CA ILE A 461 6.07 9.46 54.98
C ILE A 461 6.06 10.93 55.45
N ALA A 462 4.95 11.37 56.06
CA ALA A 462 4.81 12.73 56.57
C ALA A 462 5.66 13.00 57.84
N MET A 463 6.18 11.95 58.48
CA MET A 463 6.82 12.02 59.79
C MET A 463 8.25 12.56 59.76
N MET A 464 8.87 12.65 58.57
CA MET A 464 10.23 13.16 58.44
C MET A 464 10.30 14.67 58.77
N PRO A 465 10.97 15.09 59.86
CA PRO A 465 11.01 16.49 60.25
C PRO A 465 11.80 17.34 59.24
N ASP A 466 11.41 18.59 59.03
CA ASP A 466 12.09 19.48 58.08
C ASP A 466 13.58 19.64 58.40
N ASN A 467 13.95 19.72 59.68
CA ASN A 467 15.36 19.77 60.09
C ASN A 467 16.17 18.56 59.61
N ALA A 468 15.56 17.36 59.55
CA ALA A 468 16.23 16.18 59.03
C ALA A 468 16.37 16.24 57.51
N ARG A 469 15.35 16.75 56.80
CA ARG A 469 15.39 16.97 55.34
C ARG A 469 16.51 17.95 54.96
N TYR A 470 16.61 19.08 55.67
CA TYR A 470 17.68 20.07 55.45
C TYR A 470 19.07 19.49 55.73
N LYS A 471 19.25 18.75 56.83
CA LYS A 471 20.53 18.10 57.14
C LYS A 471 20.94 17.08 56.07
N LEU A 472 20.00 16.30 55.55
CA LEU A 472 20.26 15.37 54.45
C LEU A 472 20.69 16.10 53.18
N GLN A 473 19.98 17.17 52.81
CA GLN A 473 20.34 18.01 51.67
C GLN A 473 21.74 18.62 51.83
N GLU A 474 22.04 19.21 53.00
CA GLU A 474 23.35 19.82 53.27
C GLU A 474 24.46 18.78 53.23
N THR A 475 24.22 17.60 53.80
CA THR A 475 25.19 16.50 53.82
C THR A 475 25.50 16.01 52.41
N LEU A 476 24.47 15.82 51.56
CA LEU A 476 24.65 15.50 50.15
C LEU A 476 25.44 16.59 49.42
N GLY A 477 25.11 17.87 49.68
CA GLY A 477 25.82 19.01 49.12
C GLY A 477 27.30 19.04 49.48
N ARG A 478 27.66 18.75 50.74
CA ARG A 478 29.07 18.67 51.17
C ARG A 478 29.79 17.50 50.52
N ILE A 479 29.19 16.31 50.48
CA ILE A 479 29.81 15.13 49.85
C ILE A 479 30.15 15.41 48.37
N ILE A 480 29.21 16.02 47.64
CA ILE A 480 29.38 16.31 46.21
C ILE A 480 30.47 17.37 45.99
N ASN A 481 30.50 18.44 46.80
CA ASN A 481 31.43 19.55 46.61
C ASN A 481 32.84 19.29 47.18
N GLU A 482 32.94 18.55 48.29
CA GLU A 482 34.20 18.31 49.00
C GLU A 482 34.88 17.00 48.60
N GLY A 483 34.17 16.10 47.88
CA GLY A 483 34.71 14.85 47.35
C GLY A 483 35.11 13.83 48.43
N SER A 484 34.68 14.00 49.67
CA SER A 484 35.02 13.12 50.79
C SER A 484 34.11 11.88 50.81
N GLY A 485 34.69 10.69 50.59
CA GLY A 485 33.95 9.43 50.43
C GLY A 485 33.40 8.76 51.70
N GLY A 486 33.49 9.40 52.87
CA GLY A 486 33.03 8.82 54.15
C GLY A 486 31.85 9.58 54.73
N LEU A 487 30.71 8.90 54.90
CA LEU A 487 29.54 9.41 55.61
C LEU A 487 29.37 8.64 56.94
N ILE A 488 29.33 9.35 58.07
CA ILE A 488 28.88 8.80 59.36
C ILE A 488 27.60 9.54 59.74
N ALA A 489 26.47 8.84 59.69
CA ALA A 489 25.20 9.35 60.18
C ALA A 489 24.93 8.78 61.58
N ILE A 490 24.74 9.67 62.56
CA ILE A 490 24.33 9.29 63.92
C ILE A 490 22.87 9.72 64.07
N ILE A 491 21.98 8.73 64.22
CA ILE A 491 20.57 8.95 64.52
C ILE A 491 20.43 8.89 66.05
N LEU A 492 19.88 9.95 66.64
CA LEU A 492 19.73 10.11 68.09
C LEU A 492 18.36 9.63 68.57
#